data_AF-A0A258P9W6-F1
#
_entry.id   AF-A0A258P9W6-F1
#
_cell.length_a   1.000
_cell.length_b   1.000
_cell.length_c   1.000
_cell.angle_alpha   90.00
_cell.angle_beta   90.00
_cell.angle_gamma   90.00
#
_symmetry.space_group_name_H-M   'P 1'
#
loop_
_entity.id
_entity.type
_entity.pdbx_description
1 polymer ?
#
loop_
_entity_poly.entity_id
_entity_poly.type
_entity_poly.pdbx_seq_one_letter_code
_entity_poly.pdbx_strand_id
1 'polypeptide(L)'
;MMPSTPSTPSTALPVHAAWLEEQLRERLSPSLLEVIDESAAHAGHAGANAQGFGSHFRVRIASPAFAGKSRVACHRLVYDALQNSIDQGLHALAIEIIKPP
;
A
#
# COMPACT_ATOMS: atom_id res chain seq x y z
N MET A 1 -26.20 -2.33 15.43
CA MET A 1 -25.25 -1.26 15.03
C MET A 1 -23.87 -1.66 15.52
N MET A 2 -23.18 -2.57 14.83
CA MET A 2 -21.81 -3.00 15.12
C MET A 2 -21.09 -3.17 13.78
N PRO A 3 -19.88 -2.63 13.58
CA PRO A 3 -19.13 -2.82 12.35
C PRO A 3 -18.55 -4.24 12.30
N SER A 4 -18.78 -4.91 11.17
CA SER A 4 -18.25 -6.24 10.86
C SER A 4 -16.72 -6.22 10.82
N THR A 5 -16.07 -7.04 11.66
CA THR A 5 -14.67 -7.44 11.46
C THR A 5 -14.63 -8.55 10.41
N PRO A 6 -13.72 -8.52 9.43
CA PRO A 6 -13.43 -9.72 8.65
C PRO A 6 -12.35 -10.57 9.34
N SER A 7 -12.66 -11.86 9.45
CA SER A 7 -11.85 -12.95 9.98
C SER A 7 -10.58 -13.22 9.16
N THR A 8 -9.47 -13.44 9.84
CA THR A 8 -8.23 -14.01 9.28
C THR A 8 -8.30 -15.53 9.31
N PRO A 9 -7.79 -16.22 8.27
CA PRO A 9 -6.93 -17.38 8.53
C PRO A 9 -5.51 -17.10 8.02
N SER A 10 -4.55 -17.33 8.91
CA SER A 10 -3.11 -17.24 8.69
C SER A 10 -2.60 -18.52 8.02
N THR A 11 -1.99 -18.39 6.83
CA THR A 11 -1.05 -19.36 6.23
C THR A 11 -0.24 -18.57 5.20
N ALA A 12 0.98 -18.17 5.56
CA ALA A 12 1.95 -17.45 4.70
C ALA A 12 1.31 -16.46 3.71
N LEU A 13 0.71 -15.38 4.24
CA LEU A 13 -0.21 -14.57 3.45
C LEU A 13 0.53 -13.61 2.51
N PRO A 14 0.11 -13.50 1.22
CA PRO A 14 0.58 -12.45 0.34
C PRO A 14 0.29 -11.09 0.98
N VAL A 15 1.16 -10.11 0.73
CA VAL A 15 0.98 -8.75 1.23
C VAL A 15 -0.44 -8.27 0.90
N HIS A 16 -1.28 -8.04 1.92
CA HIS A 16 -2.69 -7.67 1.73
C HIS A 16 -2.87 -6.16 1.77
N ALA A 17 -3.69 -5.62 0.86
CA ALA A 17 -4.02 -4.20 0.81
C ALA A 17 -4.47 -3.62 2.17
N ALA A 18 -5.31 -4.37 2.92
CA ALA A 18 -5.79 -3.96 4.24
C ALA A 18 -4.64 -3.72 5.25
N TRP A 19 -3.57 -4.51 5.20
CA TRP A 19 -2.43 -4.33 6.08
C TRP A 19 -1.63 -3.07 5.74
N LEU A 20 -1.43 -2.78 4.45
CA LEU A 20 -0.83 -1.51 4.02
C LEU A 20 -1.66 -0.33 4.48
N GLU A 21 -2.99 -0.44 4.37
CA GLU A 21 -3.90 0.62 4.79
C GLU A 21 -3.74 0.94 6.27
N GLU A 22 -3.75 -0.07 7.14
CA GLU A 22 -3.56 0.10 8.58
C GLU A 22 -2.22 0.76 8.90
N GLN A 23 -1.11 0.27 8.33
CA GLN A 23 0.22 0.83 8.59
C GLN A 23 0.35 2.29 8.14
N LEU A 24 -0.16 2.63 6.96
CA LEU A 24 -0.17 4.00 6.47
C LEU A 24 -1.07 4.88 7.35
N ARG A 25 -2.19 4.34 7.83
CA ARG A 25 -3.12 5.07 8.68
C ARG A 25 -2.51 5.40 10.04
N GLU A 26 -1.84 4.43 10.65
CA GLU A 26 -1.15 4.60 11.93
C GLU A 26 0.02 5.59 11.82
N ARG A 27 0.84 5.50 10.77
CA ARG A 27 2.10 6.27 10.69
C ARG A 27 1.93 7.66 10.07
N LEU A 28 0.99 7.83 9.14
CA LEU A 28 0.86 9.06 8.35
C LEU A 28 -0.46 9.79 8.59
N SER A 29 -1.39 9.21 9.35
CA SER A 29 -2.72 9.78 9.64
C SER A 29 -3.35 10.49 8.41
N PRO A 30 -3.49 9.77 7.28
CA PRO A 30 -3.97 10.35 6.05
C PRO A 30 -5.45 10.72 6.17
N SER A 31 -5.81 11.83 5.53
CA SER A 31 -7.20 12.25 5.34
C SER A 31 -7.90 11.41 4.25
N LEU A 32 -7.15 10.93 3.26
CA LEU A 32 -7.61 10.02 2.23
C LEU A 32 -6.58 8.92 2.03
N LEU A 33 -7.04 7.67 2.00
CA LEU A 33 -6.20 6.51 1.75
C LEU A 33 -6.98 5.50 0.90
N GLU A 34 -6.39 5.09 -0.21
CA GLU A 34 -6.94 4.11 -1.13
C GLU A 34 -5.80 3.19 -1.57
N VAL A 35 -5.90 1.90 -1.25
CA VAL A 35 -4.91 0.89 -1.67
C VAL A 35 -5.54 -0.04 -2.69
N ILE A 36 -4.99 -0.01 -3.90
CA ILE A 36 -5.48 -0.74 -5.06
C ILE A 36 -4.48 -1.85 -5.35
N ASP A 37 -4.93 -3.10 -5.32
CA ASP A 37 -4.13 -4.25 -5.74
C ASP A 37 -4.20 -4.37 -7.27
N GLU A 38 -3.08 -4.08 -7.95
CA GLU A 38 -2.94 -4.21 -9.41
C GLU A 38 -2.21 -5.51 -9.80
N SER A 39 -1.95 -6.41 -8.85
CA SER A 39 -1.24 -7.67 -9.12
C SER A 39 -2.01 -8.58 -10.07
N ALA A 40 -3.35 -8.56 -10.01
CA ALA A 40 -4.21 -9.35 -10.90
C ALA A 40 -4.08 -8.96 -12.39
N ALA A 41 -3.76 -7.70 -12.70
CA ALA A 41 -3.58 -7.24 -14.08
C ALA A 41 -2.26 -7.75 -14.71
N HIS A 42 -1.32 -8.21 -13.88
CA HIS A 42 -0.01 -8.71 -14.30
C HIS A 42 0.19 -10.21 -14.04
N ALA A 43 -0.82 -10.91 -13.51
CA ALA A 43 -0.85 -12.37 -13.38
C ALA A 43 -0.83 -13.05 -14.77
N GLY A 44 0.34 -13.06 -15.43
CA GLY A 44 0.51 -13.67 -16.76
C GLY A 44 1.57 -13.06 -17.68
N HIS A 45 2.23 -11.96 -17.32
CA HIS A 45 3.29 -11.34 -18.15
C HIS A 45 4.72 -11.73 -17.71
N ALA A 46 5.65 -11.74 -18.67
CA ALA A 46 7.08 -12.00 -18.47
C ALA A 46 7.70 -10.92 -17.54
N GLY A 47 7.73 -11.21 -16.24
CA GLY A 47 8.06 -10.26 -15.18
C GLY A 47 7.30 -10.54 -13.87
N ALA A 48 6.20 -11.29 -13.95
CA ALA A 48 5.54 -11.85 -12.79
C ALA A 48 6.47 -12.87 -12.11
N ASN A 49 6.82 -12.58 -10.86
CA ASN A 49 7.27 -13.56 -9.87
C ASN A 49 6.33 -14.79 -9.93
N ALA A 50 6.90 -15.98 -9.76
CA ALA A 50 6.29 -17.29 -10.08
C ALA A 50 4.91 -17.57 -9.44
N GLN A 51 4.39 -16.69 -8.59
CA GLN A 51 3.11 -16.79 -7.90
C GLN A 51 2.03 -15.85 -8.46
N GLY A 52 2.36 -14.80 -9.23
CA GLY A 52 1.35 -13.96 -9.92
C GLY A 52 0.43 -13.09 -9.05
N PHE A 53 0.59 -13.09 -7.72
CA PHE A 53 -0.21 -12.29 -6.77
C PHE A 53 0.70 -11.45 -5.86
N GLY A 54 0.24 -10.26 -5.47
CA GLY A 54 0.96 -9.38 -4.52
C GLY A 54 2.17 -8.63 -5.08
N SER A 55 2.35 -8.61 -6.40
CA SER A 55 3.53 -8.02 -7.04
C SER A 55 3.45 -6.51 -7.23
N HIS A 56 2.25 -5.97 -7.48
CA HIS A 56 2.04 -4.56 -7.81
C HIS A 56 0.88 -3.98 -7.00
N PHE A 57 1.16 -2.95 -6.21
CA PHE A 57 0.15 -2.19 -5.47
C PHE A 57 0.22 -0.72 -5.85
N ARG A 58 -0.94 -0.06 -5.87
CA ARG A 58 -1.06 1.38 -5.98
C ARG A 58 -1.68 1.95 -4.72
N VAL A 59 -0.97 2.89 -4.10
CA VAL A 59 -1.41 3.59 -2.90
C VAL A 59 -1.67 5.03 -3.27
N ARG A 60 -2.92 5.46 -3.15
CA ARG A 60 -3.33 6.85 -3.31
C ARG A 60 -3.57 7.41 -1.92
N ILE A 61 -2.80 8.44 -1.55
CA ILE A 61 -2.77 8.93 -0.19
C ILE A 61 -2.76 10.46 -0.16
N ALA A 62 -3.66 11.05 0.64
CA ALA A 62 -3.64 12.45 1.03
C ALA A 62 -3.38 12.52 2.52
N SER A 63 -2.36 13.25 2.94
CA SER A 63 -2.07 13.50 4.35
C SER A 63 -1.56 14.92 4.53
N PRO A 64 -1.93 15.60 5.64
CA PRO A 64 -1.30 16.87 6.01
C PRO A 64 0.21 16.72 6.24
N ALA A 65 0.71 15.52 6.54
CA ALA A 65 2.15 15.24 6.67
C ALA A 65 2.92 15.50 5.36
N PHE A 66 2.25 15.52 4.21
CA PHE A 66 2.86 15.82 2.91
C PHE A 66 2.85 17.30 2.55
N ALA A 67 2.16 18.14 3.31
CA ALA A 67 2.10 19.58 3.06
C ALA A 67 3.51 20.19 3.16
N GLY A 68 3.89 20.96 2.14
CA GLY A 68 5.21 21.60 2.06
C GLY A 68 6.39 20.66 1.78
N LYS A 69 6.16 19.36 1.58
CA LYS A 69 7.22 18.40 1.23
C LYS A 69 7.32 18.22 -0.29
N SER A 70 8.54 17.95 -0.77
CA SER A 70 8.76 17.58 -2.17
C SER A 70 8.17 16.19 -2.45
N ARG A 71 7.85 15.91 -3.71
CA ARG A 71 7.33 14.59 -4.12
C ARG A 71 8.22 13.44 -3.64
N VAL A 72 9.54 13.59 -3.76
CA VAL A 72 10.52 12.58 -3.32
C VAL A 72 10.45 12.37 -1.80
N ALA A 73 10.34 13.44 -1.01
CA ALA A 73 10.22 13.33 0.44
C ALA A 73 8.90 12.65 0.85
N CYS A 74 7.79 12.94 0.17
CA CYS A 74 6.52 12.25 0.41
C CYS A 74 6.60 10.76 0.08
N HIS A 75 7.17 10.42 -1.08
CA HIS A 75 7.40 9.01 -1.45
C HIS A 75 8.25 8.31 -0.40
N ARG A 76 9.34 8.94 0.05
CA ARG A 76 10.22 8.36 1.07
C ARG A 76 9.50 8.07 2.38
N LEU A 77 8.60 8.96 2.84
CA LEU A 77 7.78 8.71 4.03
C LEU A 77 6.85 7.51 3.88
N VAL A 78 6.24 7.35 2.70
CA VAL A 78 5.37 6.20 2.40
C VAL A 78 6.18 4.91 2.32
N TYR A 79 7.35 4.95 1.67
CA TYR A 79 8.28 3.83 1.64
C TYR A 79 8.75 3.44 3.04
N ASP A 80 9.16 4.40 3.88
CA ASP A 80 9.59 4.14 5.26
C ASP A 80 8.45 3.53 6.11
N ALA A 81 7.20 3.93 5.85
CA ALA A 81 6.04 3.35 6.51
C ALA A 81 5.77 1.90 6.09
N LEU A 82 6.06 1.56 4.84
CA LEU A 82 5.78 0.27 4.21
C LEU A 82 7.00 -0.64 4.03
N GLN A 83 8.18 -0.23 4.52
CA GLN A 83 9.44 -0.97 4.35
C GLN A 83 9.30 -2.43 4.83
N ASN A 84 8.60 -2.64 5.95
CA ASN A 84 8.31 -3.97 6.47
C ASN A 84 7.47 -4.84 5.50
N SER A 85 6.57 -4.25 4.68
CA SER A 85 5.83 -5.00 3.64
C SER A 85 6.71 -5.34 2.45
N ILE A 86 7.62 -4.44 2.09
CA ILE A 86 8.57 -4.62 0.99
C ILE A 86 9.47 -5.80 1.28
N ASP A 87 10.00 -5.87 2.50
CA ASP A 87 10.82 -6.99 2.96
C ASP A 87 10.04 -8.32 3.00
N GLN A 88 8.71 -8.26 3.14
CA GLN A 88 7.82 -9.43 3.10
C GLN A 88 7.41 -9.87 1.68
N GLY A 89 7.87 -9.18 0.63
CA GLY A 89 7.65 -9.59 -0.77
C GLY A 89 6.81 -8.64 -1.61
N LEU A 90 6.54 -7.41 -1.15
CA LEU A 90 5.95 -6.38 -2.00
C LEU A 90 6.99 -5.87 -3.00
N HIS A 91 6.85 -6.24 -4.28
CA HIS A 91 7.85 -5.97 -5.31
C HIS A 91 7.75 -4.58 -5.95
N ALA A 92 6.55 -4.08 -6.22
CA ALA A 92 6.34 -2.79 -6.85
C ALA A 92 5.19 -2.01 -6.20
N LEU A 93 5.46 -0.74 -5.87
CA LEU A 93 4.51 0.17 -5.26
C LEU A 93 4.41 1.47 -6.07
N ALA A 94 3.23 1.73 -6.63
CA ALA A 94 2.88 3.02 -7.21
C ALA A 94 2.32 3.93 -6.12
N ILE A 95 3.01 5.03 -5.82
CA ILE A 95 2.55 6.01 -4.82
C ILE A 95 2.00 7.23 -5.53
N GLU A 96 0.73 7.54 -5.27
CA GLU A 96 0.03 8.72 -5.77
C GLU A 96 -0.28 9.65 -4.59
N ILE A 97 0.43 10.77 -4.50
CA ILE A 97 0.16 11.78 -3.47
C ILE A 97 -0.96 12.69 -3.97
N ILE A 98 -2.13 12.60 -3.34
CA ILE A 98 -3.25 13.50 -3.59
C ILE A 98 -3.03 14.74 -2.72
N LYS A 99 -2.73 15.87 -3.34
CA LYS A 99 -2.69 17.15 -2.63
C LYS A 99 -4.12 17.64 -2.43
N PRO A 100 -4.53 17.95 -1.19
CA PRO A 100 -5.78 18.69 -1.01
C PRO A 100 -5.69 20.04 -1.73
N PRO A 101 -6.81 20.55 -2.26
CA PRO A 101 -6.88 21.81 -3.00
C PRO A 101 -6.45 23.02 -2.16
#